data_AF-A0A7Y3CR78-F1
#
_entry.id   AF-A0A7Y3CR78-F1
#
_cell.length_a   1.000
_cell.length_b   1.000
_cell.length_c   1.000
_cell.angle_alpha   90.00
_cell.angle_beta   90.00
_cell.angle_gamma   90.00
#
_symmetry.space_group_name_H-M   'P 1'
#
loop_
_entity.id
_entity.type
_entity.pdbx_description
1 polymer ?
#
loop_
_entity_poly.entity_id
_entity_poly.type
_entity_poly.pdbx_seq_one_letter_code
_entity_poly.pdbx_strand_id
1 'polypeptide(L)'
;GFELPINFDRPYLARNPSDFWRRWHISLSSWLRDYLYISLGGNHGGPVYIYRNLMLTMLLGGLWHGASWNFVIWGGLHGIYLIAHRFMRDKAPKRATDPVTARDILPMLATFHLVCLTWIFFRAETFGEAWSYLTGILSFRSGAPDYRAISLLLPLGLMMLAIDLTQRQLRNQTAILTWPPVRKGLAFGVMVVGIIVFSGAAQVPFIYFQF
;
A
#
# COMPACT_ATOMS: atom_id res chain seq x y z
N GLY A 1 -13.12 -5.62 -27.57
CA GLY A 1 -11.93 -5.94 -26.77
C GLY A 1 -12.33 -6.14 -25.32
N PHE A 2 -11.40 -6.56 -24.45
CA PHE A 2 -11.64 -6.64 -23.00
C PHE A 2 -11.15 -5.36 -22.32
N GLU A 3 -11.97 -4.77 -21.45
CA GLU A 3 -11.55 -3.67 -20.58
C GLU A 3 -11.05 -4.24 -19.25
N LEU A 4 -9.76 -4.03 -18.94
CA LEU A 4 -9.18 -4.47 -17.67
C LEU A 4 -9.51 -3.45 -16.57
N PRO A 5 -9.89 -3.91 -15.36
CA PRO A 5 -10.16 -3.00 -14.25
C PRO A 5 -8.87 -2.32 -13.76
N ILE A 6 -9.01 -1.09 -13.30
CA ILE A 6 -7.94 -0.35 -12.63
C ILE A 6 -7.55 -1.09 -11.35
N ASN A 7 -6.26 -1.38 -11.17
CA ASN A 7 -5.79 -2.09 -9.98
C ASN A 7 -5.22 -1.17 -8.89
N PHE A 8 -4.75 0.02 -9.24
CA PHE A 8 -4.20 1.00 -8.29
C PHE A 8 -4.74 2.40 -8.55
N ASP A 9 -5.21 3.09 -7.51
CA ASP A 9 -5.69 4.47 -7.61
C ASP A 9 -5.09 5.38 -6.53
N ARG A 10 -3.83 5.79 -6.73
CA ARG A 10 -3.07 6.67 -5.81
C ARG A 10 -3.22 6.25 -4.34
N PRO A 11 -2.87 5.00 -4.00
CA PRO A 11 -3.15 4.40 -2.70
C PRO A 11 -2.44 5.11 -1.55
N TYR A 12 -1.26 5.69 -1.80
CA TYR A 12 -0.50 6.43 -0.79
C TYR A 12 -1.10 7.81 -0.44
N LEU A 13 -2.12 8.25 -1.20
CA LEU A 13 -2.93 9.43 -0.86
C LEU A 13 -4.24 9.07 -0.13
N ALA A 14 -4.35 7.84 0.39
CA ALA A 14 -5.49 7.37 1.16
C ALA A 14 -5.56 8.04 2.54
N ARG A 15 -6.76 8.43 2.96
CA ARG A 15 -6.97 9.13 4.25
C ARG A 15 -7.05 8.20 5.46
N ASN A 16 -7.27 6.92 5.22
CA ASN A 16 -7.45 5.90 6.25
C ASN A 16 -7.23 4.49 5.66
N PRO A 17 -7.06 3.45 6.50
CA PRO A 17 -6.84 2.08 6.03
C PRO A 17 -7.94 1.54 5.11
N SER A 18 -9.21 1.92 5.31
CA SER A 18 -10.30 1.47 4.43
C SER A 18 -10.24 2.13 3.05
N ASP A 19 -9.85 3.41 2.98
CA ASP A 19 -9.60 4.13 1.73
C ASP A 19 -8.38 3.54 0.99
N PHE A 20 -7.34 3.13 1.73
CA PHE A 20 -6.16 2.48 1.16
C PHE A 20 -6.53 1.18 0.42
N TRP A 21 -7.27 0.27 1.07
CA TRP A 21 -7.68 -0.99 0.45
C TRP A 21 -8.63 -0.83 -0.74
N ARG A 22 -9.37 0.28 -0.83
CA ARG A 22 -10.17 0.61 -2.02
C ARG A 22 -9.34 1.10 -3.21
N ARG A 23 -8.07 1.42 -2.99
CA ARG A 23 -7.15 1.99 -3.99
C ARG A 23 -5.95 1.10 -4.27
N TRP A 24 -5.67 0.13 -3.41
CA TRP A 24 -4.52 -0.77 -3.52
C TRP A 24 -4.99 -2.16 -3.97
N HIS A 25 -4.39 -2.66 -5.04
CA HIS A 25 -4.67 -3.98 -5.60
C HIS A 25 -6.18 -4.27 -5.69
N ILE A 26 -6.93 -3.35 -6.31
CA ILE A 26 -8.40 -3.28 -6.31
C ILE A 26 -9.05 -4.61 -6.72
N SER A 27 -8.46 -5.33 -7.67
CA SER A 27 -8.94 -6.66 -8.07
C SER A 27 -8.92 -7.66 -6.91
N LEU A 28 -7.78 -7.83 -6.24
CA LEU A 28 -7.60 -8.68 -5.06
C LEU A 28 -8.44 -8.18 -3.88
N SER A 29 -8.44 -6.88 -3.61
CA SER A 29 -9.23 -6.32 -2.50
C SER A 29 -10.73 -6.57 -2.70
N SER A 30 -11.21 -6.44 -3.94
CA SER A 30 -12.60 -6.77 -4.27
C SER A 30 -12.85 -8.26 -4.16
N TRP A 31 -11.93 -9.11 -4.60
CA TRP A 31 -12.05 -10.57 -4.43
C TRP A 31 -12.12 -10.99 -2.95
N LEU A 32 -11.22 -10.48 -2.11
CA LEU A 32 -11.23 -10.73 -0.66
C LEU A 32 -12.53 -10.23 -0.03
N ARG A 33 -13.04 -9.07 -0.46
CA ARG A 33 -14.32 -8.57 0.03
C ARG A 33 -15.46 -9.49 -0.38
N ASP A 34 -15.56 -9.80 -1.66
CA ASP A 34 -16.75 -10.41 -2.26
C ASP A 34 -16.84 -11.91 -1.99
N TYR A 35 -15.70 -12.61 -1.97
CA TYR A 35 -15.65 -14.07 -1.80
C TYR A 35 -15.28 -14.52 -0.40
N LEU A 36 -14.65 -13.67 0.41
CA LEU A 36 -14.22 -14.03 1.76
C LEU A 36 -14.98 -13.23 2.83
N TYR A 37 -14.87 -11.90 2.83
CA TYR A 37 -15.50 -11.07 3.86
C TYR A 37 -17.03 -11.22 3.88
N ILE A 38 -17.69 -11.12 2.72
CA ILE A 38 -19.14 -11.27 2.61
C ILE A 38 -19.57 -12.69 3.00
N SER A 39 -18.85 -13.72 2.54
CA SER A 39 -19.11 -15.12 2.88
C SER A 39 -18.99 -15.40 4.39
N LEU A 40 -18.10 -14.71 5.10
CA LEU A 40 -17.97 -14.78 6.57
C LEU A 40 -19.11 -14.05 7.32
N GLY A 41 -20.05 -13.43 6.61
CA GLY A 41 -21.18 -12.65 7.13
C GLY A 41 -21.05 -11.15 6.92
N GLY A 42 -19.91 -10.66 6.41
CA GLY A 42 -19.69 -9.26 6.08
C GLY A 42 -19.97 -8.32 7.25
N ASN A 43 -20.89 -7.37 7.03
CA ASN A 43 -21.32 -6.40 8.04
C ASN A 43 -22.53 -6.85 8.88
N HIS A 44 -22.97 -8.10 8.78
CA HIS A 44 -24.12 -8.60 9.53
C HIS A 44 -23.73 -8.97 10.97
N GLY A 45 -24.66 -8.76 11.90
CA GLY A 45 -24.46 -9.02 13.32
C GLY A 45 -23.83 -7.85 14.10
N GLY A 46 -23.45 -8.12 15.34
CA GLY A 46 -22.83 -7.13 16.23
C GLY A 46 -21.36 -6.81 15.88
N PRO A 47 -20.77 -5.78 16.52
CA PRO A 47 -19.39 -5.33 16.24
C PRO A 47 -18.34 -6.43 16.33
N VAL A 48 -18.49 -7.38 17.26
CA VAL A 48 -17.56 -8.50 17.45
C VAL A 48 -17.48 -9.40 16.20
N TYR A 49 -18.62 -9.75 15.60
CA TYR A 49 -18.67 -10.58 14.39
C TYR A 49 -18.00 -9.87 13.22
N ILE A 50 -18.27 -8.58 13.09
CA ILE A 50 -17.69 -7.73 12.07
C ILE A 50 -16.16 -7.65 12.20
N TYR A 51 -15.65 -7.43 13.42
CA TYR A 51 -14.21 -7.35 13.67
C TYR A 51 -13.53 -8.69 13.44
N ARG A 52 -14.15 -9.80 13.86
CA ARG A 52 -13.71 -11.16 13.52
C ARG A 52 -13.62 -11.34 12.00
N ASN A 53 -14.66 -10.97 11.26
CA ASN A 53 -14.71 -11.13 9.81
C ASN A 53 -13.62 -10.31 9.12
N LEU A 54 -13.38 -9.07 9.55
CA LEU A 54 -12.29 -8.22 9.05
C LEU A 54 -10.92 -8.87 9.32
N MET A 55 -10.68 -9.33 10.55
CA MET A 55 -9.42 -9.95 10.94
C MET A 55 -9.16 -11.23 10.13
N LEU A 56 -10.14 -12.13 10.07
CA LEU A 56 -10.02 -13.38 9.30
C LEU A 56 -9.77 -13.10 7.82
N THR A 57 -10.47 -12.13 7.23
CA THR A 57 -10.27 -11.76 5.82
C THR A 57 -8.83 -11.33 5.56
N MET A 58 -8.25 -10.50 6.44
CA MET A 58 -6.90 -9.98 6.25
C MET A 58 -5.82 -11.01 6.58
N LEU A 59 -6.02 -11.87 7.59
CA LEU A 59 -5.12 -12.98 7.90
C LEU A 59 -5.05 -13.99 6.75
N LEU A 60 -6.21 -14.39 6.21
CA LEU A 60 -6.26 -15.30 5.06
C LEU A 60 -5.72 -14.63 3.79
N GLY A 61 -5.96 -13.33 3.60
CA GLY A 61 -5.33 -12.55 2.54
C GLY A 61 -3.80 -12.50 2.66
N GLY A 62 -3.27 -12.40 3.89
CA GLY A 62 -1.84 -12.54 4.15
C GLY A 62 -1.33 -13.93 3.77
N LEU A 63 -1.97 -14.98 4.28
CA LEU A 63 -1.59 -16.37 3.99
C LEU A 63 -1.65 -16.73 2.49
N TRP A 64 -2.52 -16.06 1.71
CA TRP A 64 -2.55 -16.20 0.24
C TRP A 64 -1.23 -15.77 -0.42
N HIS A 65 -0.47 -14.86 0.19
CA HIS A 65 0.85 -14.44 -0.32
C HIS A 65 1.98 -15.40 0.05
N GLY A 66 1.84 -16.20 1.11
CA GLY A 66 2.83 -17.23 1.48
C GLY A 66 2.65 -17.79 2.89
N ALA A 67 3.22 -18.97 3.14
CA ALA A 67 3.12 -19.71 4.39
C ALA A 67 4.22 -19.33 5.40
N SER A 68 4.33 -18.05 5.75
CA SER A 68 5.28 -17.56 6.76
C SER A 68 4.62 -16.67 7.81
N TRP A 69 5.20 -16.58 9.01
CA TRP A 69 4.72 -15.69 10.07
C TRP A 69 4.71 -14.22 9.67
N ASN A 70 5.62 -13.82 8.77
CA ASN A 70 5.68 -12.47 8.22
C ASN A 70 4.36 -12.09 7.53
N PHE A 71 3.79 -12.99 6.73
CA PHE A 71 2.51 -12.74 6.05
C PHE A 71 1.31 -12.77 6.99
N VAL A 72 1.35 -13.60 8.04
CA VAL A 72 0.34 -13.60 9.11
C VAL A 72 0.33 -12.27 9.85
N ILE A 73 1.52 -11.75 10.21
CA ILE A 73 1.65 -10.46 10.89
C ILE A 73 1.21 -9.33 9.96
N TRP A 74 1.62 -9.35 8.70
CA TRP A 74 1.19 -8.37 7.69
C TRP A 74 -0.34 -8.30 7.59
N GLY A 75 -1.00 -9.45 7.45
CA GLY A 75 -2.46 -9.54 7.40
C GLY A 75 -3.11 -9.09 8.73
N GLY A 76 -2.54 -9.52 9.85
CA GLY A 76 -3.00 -9.13 11.18
C GLY A 76 -2.95 -7.63 11.42
N LEU A 77 -1.85 -6.95 11.05
CA LEU A 77 -1.71 -5.51 11.15
C LEU A 77 -2.75 -4.76 10.31
N HIS A 78 -2.96 -5.17 9.06
CA HIS A 78 -4.02 -4.59 8.23
C HIS A 78 -5.42 -4.81 8.82
N GLY A 79 -5.68 -5.99 9.39
CA GLY A 79 -6.91 -6.27 10.13
C GLY A 79 -7.11 -5.34 11.32
N ILE A 80 -6.07 -5.16 12.15
CA ILE A 80 -6.08 -4.26 13.31
C ILE A 80 -6.36 -2.83 12.87
N TYR A 81 -5.70 -2.35 11.81
CA TYR A 81 -5.88 -0.98 11.32
C TYR A 81 -7.31 -0.73 10.81
N LEU A 82 -7.90 -1.72 10.13
CA LEU A 82 -9.30 -1.64 9.68
C LEU A 82 -10.29 -1.64 10.84
N ILE A 83 -10.06 -2.48 11.86
CA ILE A 83 -10.90 -2.54 13.06
C ILE A 83 -10.79 -1.23 13.85
N ALA A 84 -9.58 -0.75 14.10
CA ALA A 84 -9.33 0.51 14.80
C ALA A 84 -9.99 1.69 14.08
N HIS A 85 -9.79 1.80 12.76
CA HIS A 85 -10.46 2.85 11.97
C HIS A 85 -11.98 2.73 12.02
N ARG A 86 -12.54 1.51 12.03
CA ARG A 86 -13.98 1.30 12.13
C ARG A 86 -14.53 1.71 13.50
N PHE A 87 -13.79 1.41 14.57
CA PHE A 87 -14.15 1.78 15.93
C PHE A 87 -14.16 3.30 16.14
N MET A 88 -13.18 4.00 15.57
CA MET A 88 -13.02 5.46 15.70
C MET A 88 -14.01 6.28 14.86
N ARG A 89 -14.82 5.65 14.00
CA ARG A 89 -15.56 6.37 12.96
C ARG A 89 -16.98 6.74 13.38
N ASP A 90 -17.21 8.04 13.60
CA ASP A 90 -18.55 8.61 13.73
C ASP A 90 -19.21 8.85 12.36
N LYS A 91 -20.14 7.94 12.03
CA LYS A 91 -21.35 8.07 11.19
C LYS A 91 -21.30 8.61 9.73
N ALA A 92 -20.21 9.13 9.18
CA ALA A 92 -20.14 9.43 7.72
C ALA A 92 -18.78 9.11 7.09
N PRO A 93 -18.68 8.23 6.07
CA PRO A 93 -17.42 7.99 5.38
C PRO A 93 -17.18 9.13 4.40
N LYS A 94 -16.05 9.82 4.51
CA LYS A 94 -15.53 10.53 3.35
C LYS A 94 -15.29 9.53 2.22
N ARG A 95 -15.84 9.79 1.04
CA ARG A 95 -15.59 8.99 -0.16
C ARG A 95 -14.18 9.25 -0.67
N ALA A 96 -13.61 8.29 -1.38
CA ALA A 96 -12.30 8.45 -2.03
C ALA A 96 -12.26 9.68 -2.97
N THR A 97 -13.42 10.04 -3.52
CA THR A 97 -13.67 11.15 -4.45
C THR A 97 -13.76 12.53 -3.80
N ASP A 98 -13.93 12.61 -2.48
CA ASP A 98 -14.10 13.89 -1.79
C ASP A 98 -12.82 14.74 -1.92
N PRO A 99 -12.93 16.08 -2.01
CA PRO A 99 -11.76 16.96 -2.09
C PRO A 99 -10.90 16.84 -0.82
N VAL A 100 -9.58 16.86 -0.99
CA VAL A 100 -8.62 16.90 0.13
C VAL A 100 -8.64 18.26 0.74
N THR A 101 -8.78 18.32 2.06
CA THR A 101 -8.51 19.54 2.81
C THR A 101 -7.25 19.37 3.64
N ALA A 102 -6.70 20.46 4.17
CA ALA A 102 -5.54 20.40 5.06
C ALA A 102 -5.76 19.46 6.27
N ARG A 103 -7.02 19.29 6.70
CA ARG A 103 -7.42 18.36 7.77
C ARG A 103 -7.18 16.88 7.44
N ASP A 104 -7.04 16.55 6.16
CA ASP A 104 -6.79 15.18 5.70
C ASP A 104 -5.28 14.86 5.66
N ILE A 105 -4.39 15.85 5.75
CA ILE A 105 -2.93 15.64 5.62
C ILE A 105 -2.41 14.69 6.70
N LEU A 106 -2.75 14.96 7.96
CA LEU A 106 -2.30 14.13 9.08
C LEU A 106 -2.85 12.68 8.99
N PRO A 107 -4.15 12.44 8.73
CA PRO A 107 -4.65 11.09 8.47
C PRO A 107 -3.99 10.37 7.28
N MET A 108 -3.69 11.10 6.19
CA MET A 108 -2.98 10.53 5.04
C MET A 108 -1.55 10.12 5.41
N LEU A 109 -0.81 10.98 6.11
CA LEU A 109 0.53 10.67 6.60
C LEU A 109 0.51 9.49 7.58
N ALA A 110 -0.44 9.47 8.52
CA ALA A 110 -0.59 8.35 9.44
C ALA A 110 -0.87 7.04 8.70
N THR A 111 -1.80 7.04 7.74
CA THR A 111 -2.12 5.86 6.91
C THR A 111 -0.92 5.40 6.12
N PHE A 112 -0.19 6.33 5.50
CA PHE A 112 1.03 6.02 4.76
C PHE A 112 2.06 5.30 5.64
N HIS A 113 2.37 5.83 6.82
CA HIS A 113 3.36 5.21 7.71
C HIS A 113 2.88 3.87 8.27
N LEU A 114 1.59 3.74 8.61
CA LEU A 114 1.02 2.44 9.03
C LEU A 114 1.18 1.38 7.94
N VAL A 115 0.90 1.74 6.68
CA VAL A 115 1.10 0.84 5.54
C VAL A 115 2.58 0.54 5.30
N CYS A 116 3.47 1.53 5.40
CA CYS A 116 4.91 1.29 5.28
C CYS A 116 5.44 0.34 6.36
N LEU A 117 4.90 0.38 7.58
CA LEU A 117 5.25 -0.57 8.64
C LEU A 117 4.83 -2.00 8.27
N THR A 118 3.69 -2.20 7.59
CA THR A 118 3.31 -3.55 7.14
C THR A 118 4.27 -4.04 6.05
N TRP A 119 4.71 -3.17 5.14
CA TRP A 119 5.64 -3.55 4.06
C TRP A 119 6.97 -4.12 4.55
N ILE A 120 7.42 -3.77 5.76
CA ILE A 120 8.61 -4.38 6.39
C ILE A 120 8.44 -5.90 6.47
N PHE A 121 7.30 -6.38 6.98
CA PHE A 121 7.02 -7.81 7.09
C PHE A 121 6.79 -8.45 5.73
N PHE A 122 6.18 -7.73 4.78
CA PHE A 122 5.96 -8.26 3.43
C PHE A 122 7.26 -8.49 2.65
N ARG A 123 8.26 -7.62 2.86
CA ARG A 123 9.53 -7.67 2.12
C ARG A 123 10.61 -8.52 2.79
N ALA A 124 10.67 -8.53 4.12
CA ALA A 124 11.70 -9.26 4.87
C ALA A 124 11.61 -10.77 4.59
N GLU A 125 12.75 -11.41 4.35
CA GLU A 125 12.85 -12.85 4.08
C GLU A 125 12.58 -13.67 5.36
N THR A 126 12.92 -13.11 6.52
CA THR A 126 12.72 -13.75 7.82
C THR A 126 12.08 -12.80 8.82
N PHE A 127 11.48 -13.36 9.87
CA PHE A 127 10.96 -12.56 10.98
C PHE A 127 12.08 -11.82 11.72
N GLY A 128 13.25 -12.44 11.86
CA GLY A 128 14.41 -11.80 12.49
C GLY A 128 14.88 -10.55 11.74
N GLU A 129 14.87 -10.59 10.40
CA GLU A 129 15.18 -9.43 9.57
C GLU A 129 14.15 -8.30 9.73
N ALA A 130 12.85 -8.63 9.71
CA ALA A 130 11.78 -7.66 9.96
C ALA A 130 11.96 -6.98 11.34
N TRP A 131 12.33 -7.75 12.36
CA TRP A 131 12.59 -7.24 13.71
C TRP A 131 13.82 -6.32 13.76
N SER A 132 14.88 -6.66 13.04
CA SER A 132 16.07 -5.81 12.89
C SER A 132 15.73 -4.46 12.24
N TYR A 133 14.86 -4.44 11.22
CA TYR A 133 14.37 -3.17 10.65
C TYR A 133 13.62 -2.32 11.67
N LEU A 134 12.68 -2.91 12.42
CA LEU A 134 11.90 -2.19 13.43
C LEU A 134 12.77 -1.61 14.54
N THR A 135 13.68 -2.41 15.09
CA THR A 135 14.61 -1.98 16.14
C THR A 135 15.60 -0.94 15.62
N GLY A 136 16.06 -1.03 14.37
CA GLY A 136 16.89 -0.02 13.72
C GLY A 136 16.19 1.34 13.62
N ILE A 137 14.92 1.35 13.23
CA ILE A 137 14.09 2.58 13.17
C ILE A 137 13.96 3.21 14.56
N LEU A 138 13.63 2.42 15.59
CA LEU A 138 13.39 2.93 16.94
C LEU A 138 14.66 3.35 17.68
N SER A 139 15.76 2.64 17.46
CA SER A 139 17.04 2.93 18.13
C SER A 139 17.83 4.03 17.44
N PHE A 140 17.35 4.52 16.28
CA PHE A 140 18.08 5.43 15.38
C PHE A 140 19.50 4.94 15.06
N ARG A 141 19.74 3.62 15.18
CA ARG A 141 20.99 2.96 14.80
C ARG A 141 20.99 2.69 13.30
N SER A 142 20.73 3.73 12.51
CA SER A 142 21.10 3.67 11.11
C SER A 142 22.62 3.67 11.04
N GLY A 143 23.21 2.85 10.18
CA GLY A 143 24.60 3.10 9.74
C GLY A 143 24.73 4.50 9.12
N ALA A 144 25.92 4.83 8.61
CA ALA A 144 26.07 6.07 7.84
C ALA A 144 25.00 6.12 6.73
N PRO A 145 24.26 7.23 6.59
CA PRO A 145 23.22 7.34 5.58
C PRO A 145 23.82 7.11 4.20
N ASP A 146 23.19 6.24 3.42
CA ASP A 146 23.58 6.03 2.03
C ASP A 146 23.12 7.23 1.19
N TYR A 147 23.99 8.23 1.10
CA TYR A 147 23.73 9.45 0.33
C TYR A 147 23.49 9.17 -1.16
N ARG A 148 24.00 8.06 -1.72
CA ARG A 148 23.71 7.66 -3.10
C ARG A 148 22.27 7.19 -3.23
N ALA A 149 21.82 6.31 -2.33
CA ALA A 149 20.42 5.89 -2.31
C ALA A 149 19.48 7.09 -2.07
N ILE A 150 19.79 7.97 -1.12
CA ILE A 150 18.97 9.15 -0.82
C ILE A 150 18.88 10.09 -2.03
N SER A 151 20.01 10.41 -2.67
CA SER A 151 20.04 11.33 -3.82
C SER A 151 19.29 10.80 -5.04
N LEU A 152 19.04 9.49 -5.14
CA LEU A 152 18.24 8.88 -6.19
C LEU A 152 16.77 8.68 -5.79
N LEU A 153 16.51 8.15 -4.59
CA LEU A 153 15.16 7.81 -4.14
C LEU A 153 14.33 9.05 -3.78
N LEU A 154 14.95 10.10 -3.22
CA LEU A 154 14.21 11.30 -2.82
C LEU A 154 13.63 12.04 -4.04
N PRO A 155 14.39 12.35 -5.11
CA PRO A 155 13.82 12.96 -6.31
C PRO A 155 12.78 12.07 -7.00
N LEU A 156 13.01 10.76 -7.05
CA LEU A 156 12.06 9.80 -7.62
C LEU A 156 10.73 9.80 -6.84
N GLY A 157 10.81 9.76 -5.50
CA GLY A 157 9.65 9.82 -4.62
C GLY A 157 8.88 11.14 -4.75
N LEU A 158 9.59 12.28 -4.80
CA LEU A 158 8.97 13.59 -5.03
C LEU A 158 8.29 13.69 -6.40
N MET A 159 8.91 13.12 -7.44
CA MET A 159 8.32 13.06 -8.78
C MET A 159 7.06 12.21 -8.80
N MET A 160 7.07 11.01 -8.19
CA MET A 160 5.89 10.15 -8.06
C MET A 160 4.76 10.87 -7.30
N LEU A 161 5.10 11.54 -6.20
CA LEU A 161 4.13 12.33 -5.44
C LEU A 161 3.53 13.46 -6.29
N ALA A 162 4.34 14.19 -7.05
CA ALA A 162 3.86 15.25 -7.93
C ALA A 162 2.92 14.70 -9.02
N ILE A 163 3.21 13.53 -9.60
CA ILE A 163 2.34 12.85 -10.56
C ILE A 163 1.01 12.48 -9.90
N ASP A 164 1.03 11.82 -8.74
CA ASP A 164 -0.17 11.39 -8.03
C ASP A 164 -1.07 12.58 -7.63
N LEU A 165 -0.47 13.69 -7.19
CA LEU A 165 -1.18 14.93 -6.88
C LEU A 165 -1.80 15.56 -8.13
N THR A 166 -1.08 15.58 -9.24
CA THR A 166 -1.58 16.12 -10.52
C THR A 166 -2.75 15.28 -11.04
N GLN A 167 -2.61 13.95 -11.07
CA GLN A 167 -3.68 13.03 -11.44
C GLN A 167 -4.90 13.18 -10.53
N ARG A 168 -4.68 13.46 -9.24
CA ARG A 168 -5.76 13.74 -8.29
C ARG A 168 -6.48 15.04 -8.57
N GLN A 169 -5.75 16.12 -8.80
CA GLN A 169 -6.32 17.43 -9.07
C GLN A 169 -7.14 17.41 -10.37
N LEU A 170 -6.62 16.74 -11.40
CA LEU A 170 -7.27 16.63 -12.71
C LEU A 170 -8.32 15.51 -12.77
N ARG A 171 -8.44 14.69 -11.73
CA ARG A 171 -9.28 13.47 -11.70
C ARG A 171 -9.08 12.58 -12.92
N ASN A 172 -7.84 12.53 -13.40
CA ASN A 172 -7.46 11.85 -14.62
C ASN A 172 -6.17 11.06 -14.39
N GLN A 173 -6.27 9.73 -14.37
CA GLN A 173 -5.11 8.84 -14.21
C GLN A 173 -4.16 8.88 -15.40
N THR A 174 -4.65 9.24 -16.60
CA THR A 174 -3.83 9.34 -17.81
C THR A 174 -3.29 10.75 -18.04
N ALA A 175 -3.39 11.65 -17.06
CA ALA A 175 -2.91 13.04 -17.18
C ALA A 175 -1.44 13.15 -17.62
N ILE A 176 -0.59 12.18 -17.27
CA ILE A 176 0.82 12.17 -17.70
C ILE A 176 0.98 11.95 -19.21
N LEU A 177 0.00 11.31 -19.87
CA LEU A 177 0.06 11.02 -21.31
C LEU A 177 -0.09 12.29 -22.15
N THR A 178 -0.78 13.29 -21.62
CA THR A 178 -1.01 14.60 -22.27
C THR A 178 0.14 15.58 -22.06
N TRP A 179 1.17 15.22 -21.28
CA TRP A 179 2.33 16.09 -21.07
C TRP A 179 3.15 16.28 -22.35
N PRO A 180 3.84 17.44 -22.50
CA PRO A 180 4.77 17.67 -23.59
C PRO A 180 5.80 16.54 -23.71
N PRO A 181 6.19 16.11 -24.93
CA PRO A 181 7.06 14.95 -25.14
C PRO A 181 8.35 14.96 -24.31
N VAL A 182 9.00 16.13 -24.19
CA VAL A 182 10.24 16.28 -23.41
C VAL A 182 10.01 16.00 -21.93
N ARG A 183 8.97 16.59 -21.32
CA ARG A 183 8.67 16.38 -19.88
C ARG A 183 8.29 14.93 -19.59
N LYS A 184 7.47 14.34 -20.46
CA LYS A 184 7.06 12.94 -20.38
C LYS A 184 8.25 12.00 -20.53
N GLY A 185 9.12 12.26 -21.50
CA GLY A 185 10.35 11.48 -21.74
C GLY A 185 11.32 11.55 -20.57
N LEU A 186 11.53 12.73 -19.98
CA LEU A 186 12.37 12.89 -18.78
C LEU A 186 11.79 12.12 -17.58
N ALA A 187 10.48 12.24 -17.33
CA ALA A 187 9.83 11.54 -16.22
C ALA A 187 9.98 10.01 -16.35
N PHE A 188 9.68 9.46 -17.53
CA PHE A 188 9.85 8.03 -17.77
C PHE A 188 11.33 7.60 -17.74
N GLY A 189 12.23 8.41 -18.29
CA GLY A 189 13.67 8.15 -18.26
C GLY A 189 14.19 8.03 -16.83
N VAL A 190 13.83 8.96 -15.94
CA VAL A 190 14.19 8.91 -14.52
C VAL A 190 13.61 7.67 -13.85
N MET A 191 12.35 7.31 -14.13
CA MET A 191 11.74 6.09 -13.58
C MET A 191 12.47 4.82 -14.04
N VAL A 192 12.80 4.72 -15.33
CA VAL A 192 13.51 3.57 -15.90
C VAL A 192 14.91 3.45 -15.31
N VAL A 193 15.66 4.55 -15.20
CA VAL A 193 16.97 4.56 -14.55
C VAL A 193 16.84 4.13 -13.09
N GLY A 194 15.84 4.63 -12.37
CA GLY A 194 15.55 4.20 -11.00
C GLY A 194 15.27 2.70 -10.92
N ILE A 195 14.44 2.16 -11.82
CA ILE A 195 14.17 0.73 -11.90
C ILE A 195 15.47 -0.04 -12.16
N ILE A 196 16.30 0.35 -13.12
CA ILE A 196 17.54 -0.38 -13.44
C ILE A 196 18.53 -0.35 -12.27
N VAL A 197 18.68 0.79 -11.61
CA VAL A 197 19.60 0.93 -10.47
C VAL A 197 19.13 0.12 -9.27
N PHE A 198 17.82 0.03 -9.03
CA PHE A 198 17.23 -0.63 -7.87
C PHE A 198 16.57 -1.99 -8.15
N SER A 199 16.54 -2.47 -9.39
CA SER A 199 15.89 -3.73 -9.75
C SER A 199 16.60 -4.94 -9.16
N GLY A 200 17.79 -4.74 -8.58
CA GLY A 200 18.55 -5.73 -7.83
C GLY A 200 18.58 -7.05 -8.58
N ALA A 201 19.42 -7.14 -9.61
CA ALA A 201 19.50 -8.29 -10.51
C ALA A 201 19.76 -9.61 -9.76
N ALA A 202 18.71 -10.20 -9.19
CA ALA A 202 18.61 -11.56 -8.75
C ALA A 202 17.57 -12.20 -9.67
N GLN A 203 18.00 -13.23 -10.40
CA GLN A 203 17.11 -14.11 -11.14
C GLN A 203 16.06 -14.64 -10.16
N VAL A 204 14.83 -14.13 -10.20
CA VAL A 204 13.73 -14.65 -9.39
C VAL A 204 13.34 -15.98 -10.04
N PRO A 205 13.60 -17.14 -9.40
CA PRO A 205 13.18 -18.42 -9.94
C PRO A 205 11.65 -18.43 -10.05
N PHE A 206 11.12 -19.10 -11.06
CA PHE A 206 9.67 -19.16 -11.30
C PHE A 206 8.94 -19.72 -10.06
N ILE A 207 7.83 -19.09 -9.69
CA ILE A 207 7.11 -19.14 -8.39
C ILE A 207 6.77 -20.55 -7.86
N TYR A 208 6.80 -21.61 -8.67
CA TYR A 208 6.33 -22.95 -8.28
C TYR A 208 7.40 -23.89 -7.70
N PHE A 209 8.66 -23.48 -7.54
CA PHE A 209 9.74 -24.37 -7.07
C PHE A 209 10.47 -23.90 -5.80
N GLN A 210 9.79 -23.13 -4.95
CA GLN A 210 10.33 -22.69 -3.66
C GLN A 210 9.49 -23.34 -2.54
N PHE A 211 9.78 -24.60 -2.23
CA PHE A 211 9.30 -25.29 -1.01
C PHE A 211 10.50 -25.74 -0.19
#